data_AF-A0A1L8DC52-F1
#
_entry.id   AF-A0A1L8DC52-F1
#
_cell.length_a   1.000
_cell.length_b   1.000
_cell.length_c   1.000
_cell.angle_alpha   90.00
_cell.angle_beta   90.00
_cell.angle_gamma   90.00
#
_symmetry.space_group_name_H-M   'P 1'
#
loop_
_entity.id
_entity.type
_entity.pdbx_description
1 polymer ?
#
loop_
_entity_poly.entity_id
_entity_poly.type
_entity_poly.pdbx_seq_one_letter_code
_entity_poly.pdbx_strand_id
1 'polypeptide(L)'
;MMRVYPAALRLIRPFSQSATPPSSTPKPVDPLSKVSGLTQKVVLKPESGKKVGPGAAHDADYKVPEYFLYGRHSYHEAEIELASFRCPQPSAIRK
;
A
#
# COMPACT_ATOMS: atom_id res chain seq x y z
N MET A 1 43.37 -31.69 -29.81
CA MET A 1 42.45 -31.70 -28.65
C MET A 1 42.27 -30.25 -28.20
N MET A 2 41.19 -29.57 -28.59
CA MET A 2 40.97 -28.15 -28.28
C MET A 2 40.26 -27.99 -26.94
N ARG A 3 40.80 -27.13 -26.05
CA ARG A 3 40.18 -26.78 -24.76
C ARG A 3 39.29 -25.55 -24.97
N VAL A 4 37.99 -25.72 -24.74
CA VAL A 4 36.97 -24.68 -24.79
C VAL A 4 36.93 -23.97 -23.43
N TYR A 5 37.05 -22.64 -23.43
CA TYR A 5 36.84 -21.81 -22.24
C TYR A 5 35.34 -21.48 -22.08
N PRO A 6 34.75 -21.51 -20.87
CA PRO A 6 33.38 -21.04 -20.70
C PRO A 6 33.34 -19.51 -20.60
N ALA A 7 32.64 -18.87 -21.54
CA ALA A 7 32.27 -17.46 -21.44
C ALA A 7 31.15 -17.29 -20.41
N ALA A 8 31.37 -16.48 -19.38
CA ALA A 8 30.37 -16.14 -18.38
C ALA A 8 29.27 -15.25 -18.99
N LEU A 9 28.08 -15.81 -19.20
CA LEU A 9 26.86 -15.07 -19.55
C LEU A 9 26.45 -14.17 -18.38
N ARG A 10 26.82 -12.90 -18.40
CA ARG A 10 26.26 -11.88 -17.51
C ARG A 10 24.90 -11.44 -18.04
N LEU A 11 23.83 -11.90 -17.40
CA LEU A 11 22.45 -11.48 -17.68
C LEU A 11 22.25 -10.05 -17.14
N ILE A 12 22.42 -9.03 -17.98
CA ILE A 12 22.11 -7.64 -17.65
C ILE A 12 20.61 -7.44 -17.93
N ARG A 13 19.77 -7.42 -16.89
CA ARG A 13 18.36 -6.97 -17.00
C ARG A 13 18.35 -5.44 -17.00
N PRO A 14 17.97 -4.75 -18.09
CA PRO A 14 17.70 -3.32 -18.01
C PRO A 14 16.39 -3.07 -17.26
N PHE A 15 16.46 -2.25 -16.21
CA PHE A 15 15.29 -1.75 -15.49
C PHE A 15 14.57 -0.74 -16.40
N SER A 16 13.33 -1.05 -16.79
CA SER A 16 12.48 -0.14 -17.57
C SER A 16 11.87 0.91 -16.63
N GLN A 17 12.43 2.12 -16.64
CA GLN A 17 11.86 3.27 -15.95
C GLN A 17 10.64 3.77 -16.75
N SER A 18 9.43 3.63 -16.20
CA SER A 18 8.20 4.06 -16.84
C SER A 18 8.12 5.58 -16.96
N ALA A 19 7.77 6.06 -18.15
CA ALA A 19 7.62 7.47 -18.52
C ALA A 19 6.63 8.23 -17.63
N THR A 20 6.93 9.51 -17.40
CA THR A 20 6.06 10.50 -16.73
C THR A 20 4.84 10.83 -17.60
N PRO A 21 3.60 10.62 -17.13
CA PRO A 21 2.41 11.08 -17.85
C PRO A 21 2.22 12.60 -17.71
N PRO A 22 1.53 13.25 -18.67
CA PRO A 22 1.29 14.69 -18.66
C PRO A 22 0.34 15.12 -17.53
N SER A 23 0.69 16.27 -16.93
CA SER A 23 -0.05 16.97 -15.88
C SER A 23 -1.50 17.22 -16.25
N SER A 24 -2.41 16.46 -15.63
CA SER A 24 -3.82 16.85 -15.47
C SER A 24 -4.03 17.23 -14.01
N THR A 25 -4.57 18.42 -13.76
CA THR A 25 -4.91 18.89 -12.42
C THR A 25 -5.88 17.91 -11.74
N PRO A 26 -5.48 17.20 -10.67
CA PRO A 26 -6.35 16.26 -10.00
C PRO A 26 -7.34 17.03 -9.12
N LYS A 27 -8.63 16.71 -9.25
CA LYS A 27 -9.64 17.06 -8.25
C LYS A 27 -9.22 16.44 -6.90
N PRO A 28 -9.56 17.03 -5.74
CA PRO A 28 -9.28 16.42 -4.45
C PRO A 28 -10.06 15.10 -4.36
N VAL A 29 -9.39 14.00 -4.69
CA VAL A 29 -9.89 12.65 -4.46
C VAL A 29 -9.61 12.35 -3.00
N ASP A 30 -10.68 12.09 -2.24
CA ASP A 30 -10.58 11.56 -0.89
C ASP A 30 -9.72 10.27 -0.98
N PRO A 31 -8.52 10.23 -0.36
CA PRO A 31 -7.61 9.08 -0.47
C PRO A 31 -8.29 7.78 0.01
N LEU A 32 -9.32 7.90 0.85
CA LEU A 32 -10.08 6.77 1.40
C LEU A 32 -11.20 6.28 0.49
N SER A 33 -11.55 7.01 -0.58
CA SER A 33 -12.65 6.63 -1.49
C SER A 33 -12.38 5.33 -2.27
N LYS A 34 -11.12 4.92 -2.40
CA LYS A 34 -10.72 3.70 -3.13
C LYS A 34 -10.74 2.44 -2.27
N VAL A 35 -10.77 2.55 -0.94
CA VAL A 35 -10.72 1.38 -0.06
C VAL A 35 -12.10 1.05 0.48
N SER A 36 -12.84 0.23 -0.27
CA SER A 36 -14.06 -0.39 0.24
C SER A 36 -13.72 -1.29 1.43
N GLY A 37 -14.12 -0.89 2.63
CA GLY A 37 -14.02 -1.72 3.85
C GLY A 37 -13.13 -1.17 4.97
N LEU A 38 -12.32 -0.12 4.75
CA LEU A 38 -11.66 0.57 5.87
C LEU A 38 -12.68 1.52 6.51
N THR A 39 -13.19 1.17 7.69
CA THR A 39 -14.11 2.08 8.37
C THR A 39 -13.35 3.26 9.00
N GLN A 40 -14.10 4.30 9.39
CA GLN A 40 -13.56 5.46 10.11
C GLN A 40 -12.94 5.10 11.47
N LYS A 41 -13.07 3.84 11.93
CA LYS A 41 -12.42 3.36 13.15
C LYS A 41 -10.94 3.04 12.92
N VAL A 42 -10.60 2.49 11.75
CA VAL A 42 -9.21 2.16 11.40
C VAL A 42 -8.45 3.37 10.92
N VAL A 43 -9.09 4.25 10.16
CA VAL A 43 -8.42 5.42 9.56
C VAL A 43 -9.11 6.71 9.97
N LEU A 44 -8.33 7.66 10.48
CA LEU A 44 -8.79 9.00 10.83
C LEU A 44 -9.08 9.76 9.55
N LYS A 45 -10.35 10.01 9.27
CA LYS A 45 -10.73 10.73 8.07
C LYS A 45 -10.35 12.21 8.20
N PRO A 46 -9.47 12.76 7.33
CA PRO A 46 -9.14 14.17 7.39
C PRO A 46 -10.37 15.00 6.98
N GLU A 47 -10.53 16.18 7.57
CA GLU A 47 -11.50 17.16 7.07
C GLU A 47 -11.18 17.52 5.62
N SER A 48 -12.22 17.65 4.79
CA SER A 48 -12.08 17.96 3.37
C SER A 48 -11.15 19.15 3.14
N GLY A 49 -10.05 18.91 2.42
CA GLY A 49 -9.07 19.94 2.06
C GLY A 49 -7.85 20.06 2.98
N LYS A 50 -7.80 19.33 4.11
CA LYS A 50 -6.64 19.35 5.00
C LYS A 50 -5.54 18.42 4.46
N LYS A 51 -4.33 18.96 4.29
CA LYS A 51 -3.15 18.14 3.93
C LYS A 51 -2.82 17.20 5.08
N VAL A 52 -2.64 15.92 4.76
CA VAL A 52 -2.39 14.85 5.73
C VAL A 52 -0.95 14.85 6.27
N GLY A 53 -0.02 15.50 5.56
CA GLY A 53 1.37 15.67 5.96
C GLY A 53 2.17 16.49 4.94
N PRO A 54 3.41 16.91 5.27
CA PRO A 54 4.28 17.64 4.35
C PRO A 54 4.65 16.77 3.14
N GLY A 55 4.31 17.20 1.92
CA GLY A 55 4.62 16.46 0.70
C GLY A 55 3.89 15.12 0.56
N ALA A 56 2.87 14.85 1.39
CA ALA A 56 2.10 13.61 1.36
C ALA A 56 0.88 13.77 0.45
N ALA A 57 1.01 13.33 -0.79
CA ALA A 57 -0.05 13.25 -1.78
C ALA A 57 0.32 12.22 -2.84
N HIS A 58 -0.66 11.60 -3.49
CA HIS A 58 -0.39 10.64 -4.57
C HIS A 58 0.49 11.23 -5.70
N ASP A 59 0.38 12.55 -5.93
CA ASP A 59 1.15 13.25 -6.96
C ASP A 59 2.43 13.91 -6.43
N ALA A 60 2.68 13.87 -5.11
CA ALA A 60 3.88 14.44 -4.49
C ALA A 60 4.98 13.38 -4.30
N ASP A 61 6.10 13.75 -3.66
CA ASP A 61 7.24 12.85 -3.44
C ASP A 61 6.89 11.66 -2.54
N TYR A 62 6.07 11.88 -1.51
CA TYR A 62 5.60 10.82 -0.64
C TYR A 62 4.25 10.28 -1.12
N LYS A 63 4.30 9.08 -1.72
CA LYS A 63 3.20 8.47 -2.48
C LYS A 63 2.10 7.82 -1.64
N VAL A 64 2.28 7.67 -0.33
CA VAL A 64 1.36 6.93 0.56
C VAL A 64 0.76 7.84 1.63
N PRO A 65 -0.03 8.86 1.25
CA PRO A 65 -0.63 9.81 2.20
C PRO A 65 -1.46 9.15 3.31
N GLU A 66 -2.03 7.97 3.05
CA GLU A 66 -2.85 7.20 3.98
C GLU A 66 -2.12 6.83 5.27
N TYR A 67 -0.79 6.69 5.21
CA TYR A 67 0.02 6.36 6.38
C TYR A 67 -0.15 7.37 7.53
N PHE A 68 -0.36 8.64 7.21
CA PHE A 68 -0.54 9.71 8.19
C PHE A 68 -1.91 9.71 8.86
N LEU A 69 -2.84 8.89 8.36
CA LEU A 69 -4.21 8.85 8.84
C LEU A 69 -4.42 7.75 9.90
N TYR A 70 -3.40 6.96 10.22
CA TYR A 70 -3.47 5.97 11.29
C TYR A 70 -3.28 6.60 12.68
N GLY A 71 -4.10 6.18 13.63
CA GLY A 71 -4.01 6.52 15.04
C GLY A 71 -3.47 5.36 15.88
N ARG A 72 -3.36 5.58 17.20
CA ARG A 72 -2.86 4.58 18.17
C ARG A 72 -3.64 3.26 18.14
N HIS A 73 -4.95 3.33 17.87
CA HIS A 73 -5.85 2.18 17.92
C HIS A 73 -6.11 1.53 16.56
N SER A 74 -5.59 2.09 15.46
CA SER A 74 -5.85 1.62 14.10
C SER A 74 -5.53 0.14 13.90
N TYR A 75 -4.45 -0.34 14.53
CA TYR A 75 -4.06 -1.75 14.48
C TYR A 75 -5.15 -2.67 15.05
N HIS A 76 -5.66 -2.35 16.25
CA HIS A 76 -6.65 -3.16 16.94
C HIS A 76 -8.02 -3.11 16.23
N GLU A 77 -8.41 -1.92 15.76
CA GLU A 77 -9.66 -1.77 15.00
C GLU A 77 -9.62 -2.59 13.70
N ALA A 78 -8.46 -2.66 13.03
CA ALA A 78 -8.30 -3.48 11.84
C ALA A 78 -8.42 -4.99 12.16
N GLU A 79 -7.92 -5.43 13.31
CA GLU A 79 -8.11 -6.82 13.74
C GLU A 79 -9.57 -7.17 14.00
N ILE A 80 -10.33 -6.24 14.60
CA ILE A 80 -11.77 -6.40 14.86
C ILE A 80 -12.55 -6.50 13.53
N GLU A 81 -12.26 -5.62 12.57
CA GLU A 81 -12.92 -5.64 11.26
C GLU A 81 -12.61 -6.91 10.47
N LEU A 82 -11.36 -7.38 10.52
CA LEU A 82 -10.94 -8.59 9.83
C LEU A 82 -11.43 -9.88 10.49
N ALA A 83 -11.83 -9.85 11.76
CA ALA A 83 -12.24 -11.04 12.53
C ALA A 83 -13.37 -11.82 11.85
N SER A 84 -14.34 -11.12 11.25
CA SER A 84 -15.47 -11.72 10.53
C SER A 84 -15.07 -12.50 9.28
N PHE A 85 -13.89 -12.23 8.73
CA PHE A 85 -13.37 -12.86 7.51
C PHE A 85 -12.34 -13.96 7.78
N ARG A 86 -12.04 -14.24 9.07
CA ARG A 86 -11.08 -15.29 9.45
C ARG A 86 -11.74 -16.66 9.41
N CYS A 87 -10.93 -17.68 9.15
CA CYS A 87 -11.35 -19.07 9.35
C CYS A 87 -11.63 -19.35 10.84
N PRO A 88 -12.53 -20.30 11.15
CA PRO A 88 -12.76 -20.70 12.54
C PRO A 88 -11.47 -21.25 13.16
N GLN A 89 -11.27 -20.95 14.45
CA GLN A 89 -10.14 -21.46 15.21
C GLN A 89 -10.19 -22.99 15.26
N PRO A 90 -9.07 -23.69 15.03
CA PRO A 90 -9.01 -25.14 15.21
C PRO A 90 -9.24 -25.49 16.67
N SER A 91 -9.96 -26.58 16.94
CA SER A 91 -10.15 -27.09 18.30
C SER A 91 -9.11 -28.16 18.64
N ALA A 92 -8.58 -28.11 19.86
CA ALA A 92 -7.66 -29.13 20.39
C ALA A 92 -8.38 -30.39 20.91
N ILE A 93 -9.72 -30.38 20.92
CA ILE A 93 -10.53 -31.51 21.39
C ILE A 93 -10.44 -32.64 20.37
N ARG A 94 -9.91 -33.78 20.81
CA ARG A 94 -9.93 -35.03 20.03
C ARG A 94 -11.34 -35.61 20.09
N LYS A 95 -11.81 -36.07 18.93
CA LYS A 95 -13.12 -36.70 18.78
C LYS A 95 -13.07 -38.16 19.23
#